data_AF-A0A673FX56-F1
#
_entry.id   AF-A0A673FX56-F1
#
_cell.length_a   1.000
_cell.length_b   1.000
_cell.length_c   1.000
_cell.angle_alpha   90.00
_cell.angle_beta   90.00
_cell.angle_gamma   90.00
#
_symmetry.space_group_name_H-M   'P 1'
#
loop_
_entity.id
_entity.type
_entity.pdbx_description
1 polymer ?
#
loop_
_entity_poly.entity_id
_entity_poly.type
_entity_poly.pdbx_seq_one_letter_code
_entity_poly.pdbx_strand_id
1 'polypeptide(L)' 'MDSRSAYVGRCPLVSDAGLEVLARCCEGLRRLSLRGCESLTGRGLMALAAGCPELQLLNVQECEVPPEFKNVYCVSIE' A
#
# COMPACT_ATOMS: atom_id res chain seq x y z
N MET A 1 13.05 -15.79 -1.38
CA MET A 1 12.34 -14.51 -1.57
C MET A 1 10.86 -14.83 -1.67
N ASP A 2 10.05 -14.39 -0.72
CA ASP A 2 8.60 -14.59 -0.79
C ASP A 2 8.06 -13.77 -1.98
N SER A 3 7.51 -14.45 -2.99
CA SER A 3 6.99 -13.84 -4.22
C SER A 3 5.77 -12.94 -3.99
N ARG A 4 5.29 -12.79 -2.75
CA ARG A 4 4.09 -12.02 -2.37
C ARG A 4 4.41 -10.73 -1.63
N SER A 5 5.65 -10.25 -1.74
CA SER A 5 6.09 -8.99 -1.14
C SER A 5 6.54 -8.02 -2.23
N ALA A 6 6.10 -6.77 -2.14
CA ALA A 6 6.55 -5.69 -3.02
C ALA A 6 7.07 -4.52 -2.18
N TYR A 7 8.13 -3.89 -2.66
CA TYR A 7 8.76 -2.75 -2.00
C TYR A 7 8.98 -1.64 -3.03
N VAL A 8 8.29 -0.51 -2.83
CA VAL A 8 8.40 0.68 -3.67
C VAL A 8 8.44 1.89 -2.76
N GLY A 9 9.63 2.41 -2.47
CA GLY A 9 9.79 3.56 -1.58
C GLY A 9 10.34 4.79 -2.29
N ARG A 10 9.98 5.98 -1.81
CA ARG A 10 10.46 7.28 -2.31
C ARG A 10 10.34 7.43 -3.83
N CYS A 11 9.24 6.92 -4.38
CA CYS A 11 8.97 6.98 -5.81
C CYS A 11 7.82 7.96 -6.07
N PRO A 12 8.09 9.13 -6.70
CA PRO A 12 7.07 10.15 -6.93
C PRO A 12 6.02 9.73 -7.99
N LEU A 13 6.29 8.65 -8.73
CA LEU A 13 5.38 8.13 -9.76
C LEU A 13 4.35 7.15 -9.21
N VAL A 14 4.51 6.70 -7.96
CA VAL A 14 3.49 5.88 -7.31
C VAL A 14 2.28 6.76 -6.99
N SER A 15 1.13 6.32 -7.46
CA SER A 15 -0.14 7.03 -7.34
C SER A 15 -1.26 6.05 -7.03
N ASP A 16 -2.43 6.57 -6.65
CA ASP A 16 -3.64 5.77 -6.42
C ASP A 16 -4.01 4.89 -7.62
N ALA A 17 -3.81 5.38 -8.85
CA ALA A 17 -4.06 4.58 -10.05
C ALA A 17 -3.13 3.36 -10.15
N GLY A 18 -1.87 3.51 -9.74
CA GLY A 18 -0.94 2.39 -9.63
C GLY A 18 -1.36 1.38 -8.57
N LEU A 19 -1.87 1.86 -7.43
CA LEU A 19 -2.40 1.01 -6.37
C LEU A 19 -3.67 0.25 -6.80
N GLU A 20 -4.54 0.86 -7.59
CA GLU A 20 -5.73 0.20 -8.17
C GLU A 20 -5.35 -0.93 -9.14
N VAL A 21 -4.31 -0.75 -9.94
CA VAL A 21 -3.79 -1.80 -10.81
C VAL A 21 -3.20 -2.94 -9.98
N LEU A 22 -2.40 -2.63 -8.96
CA LEU A 22 -1.87 -3.64 -8.04
C LEU A 22 -2.98 -4.42 -7.35
N ALA A 23 -4.01 -3.73 -6.84
CA ALA A 23 -5.16 -4.35 -6.20
C ALA A 23 -5.89 -5.35 -7.11
N ARG A 24 -5.95 -5.07 -8.42
CA ARG A 24 -6.59 -5.96 -9.40
C ARG A 24 -5.71 -7.10 -9.89
N CYS A 25 -4.39 -6.91 -9.91
CA CYS A 25 -3.47 -7.87 -10.50
C CYS A 25 -2.75 -8.74 -9.47
N CYS A 26 -2.77 -8.36 -8.20
CA CYS A 26 -1.97 -8.97 -7.14
C CYS A 26 -2.84 -9.34 -5.92
N GLU A 27 -3.85 -10.19 -6.13
CA GLU A 27 -4.75 -10.65 -5.04
C GLU A 27 -4.02 -11.41 -3.92
N GLY A 28 -2.91 -12.07 -4.26
CA GLY A 28 -2.07 -12.80 -3.31
C GLY A 28 -1.01 -11.96 -2.60
N LEU A 29 -1.01 -10.63 -2.75
CA LEU A 29 -0.04 -9.74 -2.13
C LEU A 29 -0.20 -9.78 -0.60
N ARG A 30 0.91 -10.04 0.11
CA ARG A 30 0.94 -10.14 1.58
C ARG A 30 1.64 -8.99 2.26
N ARG A 31 2.66 -8.43 1.62
CA ARG A 31 3.44 -7.33 2.18
C ARG A 31 3.70 -6.27 1.11
N LEU A 32 3.40 -5.03 1.42
CA LEU A 32 3.65 -3.89 0.56
C LEU A 32 4.30 -2.77 1.37
N SER A 33 5.45 -2.27 0.91
CA SER A 33 6.04 -1.04 1.43
C SER A 33 5.97 0.05 0.38
N LEU A 34 5.36 1.17 0.76
CA LEU A 34 5.20 2.41 -0.01
C LEU A 34 5.97 3.59 0.62
N ARG A 35 6.90 3.33 1.55
CA ARG A 35 7.53 4.36 2.39
C ARG A 35 8.02 5.56 1.59
N GLY A 36 7.65 6.77 1.99
CA GLY A 36 8.09 8.01 1.34
C GLY A 36 7.44 8.29 -0.01
N CYS A 37 6.34 7.63 -0.36
CA CYS A 37 5.57 7.96 -1.57
C CYS A 37 4.50 9.02 -1.23
N GLU A 38 4.72 10.24 -1.70
CA GLU A 38 3.93 11.42 -1.30
C GLU A 38 2.62 11.59 -2.11
N SER A 39 2.50 10.97 -3.29
CA SER A 39 1.33 11.11 -4.17
C SER A 39 0.20 10.12 -3.90
N LEU A 40 0.13 9.58 -2.68
CA LEU A 40 -0.86 8.58 -2.27
C LEU A 40 -1.98 9.20 -1.46
N THR A 41 -3.22 8.79 -1.72
CA THR A 41 -4.38 9.20 -0.93
C THR A 41 -5.12 7.98 -0.36
N GLY A 42 -6.14 8.23 0.45
CA GLY A 42 -7.03 7.18 0.96
C GLY A 42 -7.66 6.33 -0.14
N ARG A 43 -7.84 6.87 -1.36
CA ARG A 43 -8.43 6.13 -2.48
C ARG A 43 -7.58 4.92 -2.88
N GLY A 44 -6.27 5.10 -3.06
CA GLY A 44 -5.37 4.02 -3.43
C GLY A 44 -5.27 2.96 -2.33
N LEU A 45 -5.30 3.38 -1.06
CA LEU A 45 -5.30 2.45 0.08
C LEU A 45 -6.58 1.62 0.15
N MET A 46 -7.75 2.24 -0.11
CA MET A 46 -9.03 1.52 -0.16
C MET A 46 -9.05 0.48 -1.28
N ALA A 47 -8.48 0.80 -2.44
CA ALA A 47 -8.35 -0.15 -3.53
C ALA A 47 -7.55 -1.39 -3.09
N LEU A 48 -6.41 -1.19 -2.41
CA LEU A 48 -5.62 -2.31 -1.87
C LEU A 48 -6.39 -3.15 -0.86
N ALA A 49 -7.16 -2.54 0.06
CA ALA A 49 -8.02 -3.30 0.99
C ALA A 49 -9.03 -4.19 0.26
N ALA A 50 -9.62 -3.67 -0.81
CA ALA A 50 -10.66 -4.38 -1.55
C ALA A 50 -10.08 -5.48 -2.46
N GLY A 51 -8.90 -5.28 -3.06
CA GLY A 51 -8.33 -6.19 -4.05
C GLY A 51 -7.26 -7.15 -3.53
N CYS A 52 -6.63 -6.87 -2.38
CA CYS A 52 -5.60 -7.71 -1.78
C CYS A 52 -6.05 -8.28 -0.42
N PRO A 53 -6.96 -9.29 -0.39
CA PRO A 53 -7.51 -9.83 0.86
C PRO A 53 -6.46 -10.53 1.74
N GLU A 54 -5.33 -10.94 1.16
CA GLU A 54 -4.21 -11.57 1.86
C GLU A 54 -3.19 -10.56 2.41
N LEU A 55 -3.43 -9.24 2.27
CA LEU A 55 -2.48 -8.21 2.68
C LEU A 55 -2.36 -8.17 4.21
N GLN A 56 -1.17 -8.49 4.71
CA GLN A 56 -0.84 -8.58 6.12
C GLN A 56 0.00 -7.41 6.63
N LEU A 57 0.75 -6.74 5.74
CA LEU A 57 1.59 -5.61 6.10
C LEU A 57 1.54 -4.55 5.01
N LEU A 58 1.21 -3.32 5.41
CA LEU A 58 1.29 -2.14 4.56
C LEU A 58 2.13 -1.06 5.25
N ASN A 59 3.34 -0.79 4.75
CA ASN A 59 4.19 0.28 5.28
C ASN A 59 3.99 1.57 4.46
N VAL A 60 3.39 2.58 5.08
CA VAL A 60 3.20 3.94 4.52
C VAL A 60 3.91 5.01 5.36
N GLN A 61 5.00 4.65 6.04
CA GLN A 61 5.84 5.64 6.74
C GLN A 61 6.31 6.73 5.76
N GLU A 62 6.49 7.95 6.26
CA GLU A 62 6.90 9.11 5.44
C GLU A 62 5.97 9.39 4.24
N CYS A 63 4.74 8.85 4.23
CA CYS A 63 3.70 9.20 3.26
C CYS A 63 2.70 10.16 3.89
N GLU A 64 2.15 11.07 3.10
CA GLU A 64 1.14 12.03 3.53
C GLU A 64 -0.27 11.45 3.33
N VAL A 65 -0.60 10.41 4.11
CA VAL A 65 -1.92 9.77 4.09
C VAL A 65 -2.80 10.24 5.26
N PRO A 66 -4.13 10.35 5.08
CA PRO A 66 -5.01 10.80 6.15
C PRO A 66 -4.93 9.87 7.39
N PRO A 67 -4.97 10.44 8.61
CA PRO A 67 -4.70 9.70 9.85
C PRO A 67 -5.66 8.54 10.10
N GLU A 68 -6.90 8.62 9.64
CA GLU A 68 -7.89 7.54 9.74
C GLU A 68 -7.45 6.26 9.04
N PHE A 69 -6.62 6.35 8.00
CA PHE A 69 -6.14 5.18 7.27
C PHE A 69 -4.94 4.50 7.95
N LYS A 70 -4.28 5.13 8.93
CA LYS A 70 -3.17 4.49 9.66
C LYS A 70 -3.64 3.36 10.59
N ASN A 71 -4.93 3.35 10.95
CA ASN A 71 -5.52 2.39 11.89
C ASN A 71 -6.38 1.31 11.20
N VAL A 72 -6.67 1.44 9.90
CA VAL A 72 -7.58 0.53 9.17
C VAL A 72 -6.81 -0.61 8.52
N TYR A 73 -5.58 -0.37 8.09
CA TYR A 73 -4.72 -1.41 7.52
C TYR A 73 -3.83 -1.96 8.62
N CYS A 74 -3.39 -3.21 8.48
CA CYS A 74 -2.32 -3.75 9.30
C CYS A 74 -1.01 -3.02 8.92
N VAL A 75 -0.89 -1.79 9.39
CA VAL A 75 0.27 -0.92 9.20
C VAL A 75 1.24 -1.28 10.31
N SER A 76 2.21 -2.14 10.02
CA SER A 76 3.36 -2.30 10.90
C SER A 76 4.19 -1.03 10.82
N ILE A 77 4.04 -0.16 11.83
CA ILE A 77 4.98 0.91 12.11
C ILE A 77 6.12 0.25 12.90
N GLU A 78 7.13 -0.29 12.21
CA GLU A 78 8.43 -0.58 12.83
C GLU A 78 9.40 0.57 12.57
#